data_AF-A0A8S1MID4-F1
#
_entry.id   AF-A0A8S1MID4-F1
#
_cell.length_a   1.000
_cell.length_b   1.000
_cell.length_c   1.000
_cell.angle_alpha   90.00
_cell.angle_beta   90.00
_cell.angle_gamma   90.00
#
_symmetry.space_group_name_H-M   'P 1'
#
loop_
_entity.id
_entity.type
_entity.pdbx_description
1 polymer ?
#
loop_
_entity_poly.entity_id
_entity_poly.type
_entity_poly.pdbx_seq_one_letter_code
_entity_poly.pdbx_strand_id
1 'polypeptide(L)'
;MANTKWSQVDGNAIEQSLNIKPFLLINDFQAVAYSILGLQQQTQLNRTKKSKSKRQFSQTVIDPGAGFGVARLIPSLKQDHFWEYNICFEGGEVGYSSSNDLEIEYLQFLKKEIRFGLDSCRKAMEGQAIPYIYTFLKERLGILN
;
A
#
# COMPACT_ATOMS: atom_id res chain seq x y z
N MET A 1 9.47 -6.39 -16.30
CA MET A 1 8.54 -6.25 -15.14
C MET A 1 7.86 -7.58 -14.89
N ALA A 2 7.36 -7.86 -13.67
CA ALA A 2 6.89 -9.22 -13.30
C ALA A 2 5.71 -9.76 -14.15
N ASN A 3 4.90 -8.89 -14.75
CA ASN A 3 3.69 -9.28 -15.50
C ASN A 3 3.74 -8.94 -17.01
N THR A 4 4.91 -8.60 -17.55
CA THR A 4 5.08 -8.29 -18.99
C THR A 4 6.40 -8.85 -19.52
N LYS A 5 6.51 -9.00 -20.85
CA LYS A 5 7.78 -9.36 -21.52
C LYS A 5 8.76 -8.20 -21.61
N TRP A 6 8.45 -7.05 -21.03
CA TRP A 6 9.33 -5.89 -21.07
C TRP A 6 10.57 -6.18 -20.24
N SER A 7 11.73 -5.96 -20.86
CA SER A 7 13.04 -5.95 -20.23
C SER A 7 13.15 -4.81 -19.20
N GLN A 8 14.36 -4.58 -18.70
CA GLN A 8 14.66 -3.39 -17.90
C GLN A 8 14.17 -2.12 -18.62
N VAL A 9 13.38 -1.31 -17.92
CA VAL A 9 12.85 -0.04 -18.42
C VAL A 9 13.78 1.07 -17.91
N ASP A 10 14.33 1.86 -18.83
CA ASP A 10 15.18 3.00 -18.51
C ASP A 10 14.46 4.31 -18.84
N GLY A 11 14.11 5.08 -17.81
CA GLY A 11 13.42 6.35 -17.96
C GLY A 11 14.24 7.41 -18.70
N ASN A 12 15.57 7.41 -18.53
CA ASN A 12 16.44 8.39 -19.20
C ASN A 12 16.53 8.09 -20.70
N ALA A 13 16.60 6.81 -21.08
CA ALA A 13 16.59 6.40 -22.47
C ALA A 13 15.27 6.78 -23.16
N ILE A 14 14.14 6.60 -22.46
CA ILE A 14 12.81 7.02 -22.96
C ILE A 14 12.75 8.54 -23.14
N GLU A 15 13.17 9.31 -22.12
CA GLU A 15 13.25 10.78 -22.17
C GLU A 15 14.00 11.26 -23.42
N GLN A 16 15.19 10.71 -23.65
CA GLN A 16 16.04 11.08 -24.79
C GLN A 16 15.41 10.70 -26.13
N SER A 17 14.87 9.48 -26.23
CA SER A 17 14.29 8.97 -27.48
C SER A 17 13.02 9.72 -27.91
N LEU A 18 12.22 10.21 -26.95
CA LEU A 18 10.97 10.92 -27.22
C LEU A 18 11.11 12.45 -27.18
N ASN A 19 12.24 12.97 -26.70
CA ASN A 19 12.48 14.40 -26.50
C ASN A 19 11.39 15.09 -25.64
N ILE A 20 10.93 14.40 -24.59
CA ILE A 20 9.91 14.90 -23.65
C ILE A 20 10.59 15.26 -22.34
N LYS A 21 10.55 16.53 -21.93
CA LYS A 21 11.14 16.99 -20.66
C LYS A 21 10.17 17.89 -19.88
N PRO A 22 10.00 17.67 -18.56
CA PRO A 22 10.60 16.59 -17.75
C PRO A 22 9.92 15.23 -17.98
N PHE A 23 10.68 14.14 -17.85
CA PHE A 23 10.15 12.77 -17.84
C PHE A 23 10.47 12.11 -16.50
N LEU A 24 9.49 11.45 -15.88
CA LEU A 24 9.66 10.76 -14.61
C LEU A 24 9.02 9.38 -14.69
N LEU A 25 9.83 8.33 -14.51
CA LEU A 25 9.35 6.98 -14.33
C LEU A 25 9.04 6.75 -12.85
N ILE A 26 7.78 6.47 -12.53
CA ILE A 26 7.31 6.29 -11.15
C ILE A 26 6.65 4.93 -10.95
N ASN A 27 6.63 4.47 -9.70
CA ASN A 27 5.85 3.32 -9.28
C ASN A 27 4.33 3.63 -9.33
N ASP A 28 3.49 2.60 -9.46
CA ASP A 28 2.04 2.72 -9.50
C ASP A 28 1.44 3.30 -8.21
N PHE A 29 1.87 2.85 -7.02
CA PHE A 29 1.46 3.47 -5.75
C PHE A 29 1.95 4.91 -5.61
N GLN A 30 3.09 5.26 -6.21
CA GLN A 30 3.55 6.65 -6.30
C GLN A 30 2.56 7.51 -7.10
N ALA A 31 2.07 6.99 -8.24
CA ALA A 31 1.06 7.65 -9.05
C ALA A 31 -0.27 7.80 -8.29
N VAL A 32 -0.71 6.75 -7.59
CA VAL A 32 -1.92 6.80 -6.74
C VAL A 32 -1.78 7.87 -5.66
N ALA A 33 -0.65 7.94 -4.97
CA ALA A 33 -0.41 8.98 -3.98
C ALA A 33 -0.45 10.39 -4.59
N TYR A 34 0.18 10.63 -5.75
CA TYR A 34 0.05 11.93 -6.42
C TYR A 34 -1.38 12.26 -6.84
N SER A 35 -2.20 11.26 -7.20
CA SER A 35 -3.60 11.48 -7.58
C SER A 35 -4.42 12.12 -6.45
N ILE A 36 -4.05 11.90 -5.19
CA ILE A 36 -4.71 12.51 -4.02
C ILE A 36 -4.62 14.04 -4.08
N LEU A 37 -3.55 14.59 -4.64
CA LEU A 37 -3.38 16.03 -4.81
C LEU A 37 -4.36 16.64 -5.82
N GLY A 38 -4.81 15.83 -6.78
CA GLY A 38 -5.75 16.22 -7.83
C GLY A 38 -7.23 16.05 -7.45
N LEU A 39 -7.54 15.48 -6.29
CA LEU A 39 -8.93 15.26 -5.88
C LEU A 39 -9.67 16.60 -5.70
N GLN A 40 -10.78 16.73 -6.43
CA GLN A 40 -11.65 17.90 -6.39
C GLN A 40 -12.53 17.87 -5.14
N GLN A 41 -13.06 19.03 -4.73
CA GLN A 41 -13.95 19.11 -3.56
C GLN A 41 -15.22 18.27 -3.73
N GLN A 42 -15.74 18.15 -4.97
CA GLN A 42 -16.87 17.28 -5.27
C GLN A 42 -16.55 15.78 -5.29
N THR A 43 -15.28 15.38 -5.12
CA THR A 43 -14.92 13.96 -5.05
C THR A 43 -15.62 13.34 -3.83
N GLN A 44 -16.39 12.28 -4.07
CA GLN A 44 -17.02 11.54 -2.98
C GLN A 44 -15.95 10.77 -2.21
N LEU A 45 -15.72 11.19 -0.96
CA LEU A 45 -14.79 10.54 -0.05
C LEU A 45 -15.55 10.02 1.17
N ASN A 46 -15.54 8.70 1.34
CA ASN A 46 -16.05 8.07 2.56
C ASN A 46 -15.05 8.27 3.69
N ARG A 47 -15.38 9.14 4.64
CA ARG A 47 -14.50 9.49 5.75
C ARG A 47 -14.89 8.71 7.00
N THR A 48 -14.04 7.79 7.42
CA THR A 48 -14.22 6.99 8.65
C THR A 48 -14.10 7.84 9.92
N LYS A 49 -13.31 8.93 9.89
CA LYS A 49 -13.21 9.91 10.99
C LYS A 49 -13.36 11.33 10.46
N LYS A 50 -14.12 12.16 11.18
CA LYS A 50 -14.24 13.61 10.93
C LYS A 50 -12.96 14.32 11.38
N SER A 51 -11.91 14.26 10.57
CA SER A 51 -10.65 15.00 10.79
C SER A 51 -10.46 16.00 9.66
N LYS A 52 -10.29 17.29 9.96
CA LYS A 52 -9.88 18.29 8.95
C LYS A 52 -8.46 17.94 8.49
N SER A 53 -8.33 17.25 7.35
CA SER A 53 -7.04 17.06 6.69
C SER A 53 -6.48 18.44 6.35
N LYS A 54 -5.30 18.78 6.87
CA LYS A 54 -4.56 19.96 6.44
C LYS A 54 -3.56 19.51 5.39
N ARG A 55 -3.55 20.17 4.23
CA ARG A 55 -2.58 19.93 3.14
C ARG A 55 -1.12 20.10 3.57
N GLN A 56 -0.85 20.69 4.73
CA GLN A 56 0.49 20.93 5.27
C GLN A 56 1.06 19.74 6.05
N PHE A 57 0.34 18.62 6.18
CA PHE A 57 0.83 17.41 6.85
C PHE A 57 1.08 16.30 5.85
N SER A 58 2.03 15.42 6.18
CA SER A 58 2.29 14.21 5.39
C SER A 58 1.04 13.35 5.24
N GLN A 59 0.82 12.85 4.04
CA GLN A 59 -0.32 12.00 3.71
C GLN A 59 0.21 10.63 3.30
N THR A 60 -0.34 9.57 3.89
CA THR A 60 0.04 8.19 3.55
C THR A 60 -1.13 7.50 2.87
N VAL A 61 -0.84 6.85 1.75
CA VAL A 61 -1.74 5.97 1.02
C VAL A 61 -1.33 4.55 1.31
N ILE A 62 -2.30 3.73 1.69
CA ILE A 62 -2.13 2.31 1.93
C ILE A 62 -3.22 1.61 1.14
N ASP A 63 -2.83 0.63 0.33
CA ASP A 63 -3.76 -0.14 -0.49
C ASP A 63 -3.49 -1.64 -0.29
N PRO A 64 -4.32 -2.33 0.51
CA PRO A 64 -4.27 -3.78 0.67
C PRO A 64 -5.06 -4.46 -0.46
N GLY A 65 -4.46 -4.52 -1.65
CA GLY A 65 -5.03 -5.16 -2.84
C GLY A 65 -4.41 -6.53 -3.11
N ALA A 66 -3.91 -6.71 -4.34
CA ALA A 66 -3.08 -7.88 -4.70
C ALA A 66 -1.66 -7.83 -4.11
N GLY A 67 -1.25 -6.65 -3.64
CA GLY A 67 -0.08 -6.36 -2.83
C GLY A 67 -0.46 -5.32 -1.77
N PHE A 68 0.41 -5.12 -0.78
CA PHE A 68 0.26 -4.09 0.26
C PHE A 68 1.19 -2.93 -0.08
N GLY A 69 0.70 -2.07 -0.97
CA GLY A 69 1.43 -0.89 -1.41
C GLY A 69 1.31 0.24 -0.43
N VAL A 70 2.42 0.93 -0.17
CA VAL A 70 2.41 2.14 0.66
C VAL A 70 3.19 3.25 -0.01
N ALA A 71 2.56 4.42 -0.06
CA ALA A 71 3.17 5.63 -0.57
C ALA A 71 2.91 6.79 0.39
N ARG A 72 3.89 7.67 0.58
CA ARG A 72 3.78 8.83 1.49
C ARG A 72 4.14 10.11 0.77
N LEU A 73 3.17 11.01 0.64
CA LEU A 73 3.38 12.40 0.27
C LEU A 73 3.93 13.18 1.44
N ILE A 74 5.07 13.84 1.23
CA ILE A 74 5.72 14.70 2.23
C ILE A 74 5.61 16.15 1.74
N PRO A 75 5.03 17.05 2.56
CA PRO A 75 4.89 18.44 2.19
C PRO A 75 6.28 19.09 2.09
N SER A 76 6.44 19.92 1.09
CA SER A 76 7.63 20.75 0.89
C SER A 76 7.72 21.80 1.99
N LEU A 77 8.95 22.09 2.45
CA LEU A 77 9.22 23.23 3.34
C LEU A 77 9.43 24.55 2.58
N LYS A 78 9.52 24.49 1.24
CA LYS A 78 9.66 25.67 0.37
C LYS A 78 8.31 26.33 0.15
N GLN A 79 8.27 27.66 0.11
CA GLN A 79 7.02 28.43 0.04
C GLN A 79 6.23 28.20 -1.27
N ASP A 80 6.91 27.87 -2.37
CA ASP A 80 6.30 27.80 -3.71
C ASP A 80 5.97 26.37 -4.19
N HIS A 81 6.35 25.36 -3.41
CA HIS A 81 6.00 23.97 -3.68
C HIS A 81 5.28 23.44 -2.46
N PHE A 82 4.13 22.79 -2.64
CA PHE A 82 3.40 22.20 -1.51
C PHE A 82 3.84 20.77 -1.21
N TRP A 83 4.45 20.07 -2.18
CA TRP A 83 4.84 18.67 -2.09
C TRP A 83 6.15 18.44 -2.82
N GLU A 84 7.15 17.88 -2.14
CA GLU A 84 8.51 17.75 -2.69
C GLU A 84 8.90 16.29 -2.93
N TYR A 85 8.46 15.39 -2.06
CA TYR A 85 8.90 14.00 -2.08
C TYR A 85 7.75 13.04 -1.86
N ASN A 86 7.76 11.94 -2.61
CA ASN A 86 6.97 10.77 -2.31
C ASN A 86 7.92 9.61 -2.01
N ILE A 87 7.69 8.91 -0.91
CA ILE A 87 8.38 7.66 -0.58
C ILE A 87 7.41 6.52 -0.85
N CYS A 88 7.79 5.61 -1.73
CA CYS A 88 7.03 4.39 -2.01
C CYS A 88 7.80 3.18 -1.50
N PHE A 89 7.07 2.23 -0.92
CA PHE A 89 7.64 1.02 -0.38
C PHE A 89 6.64 -0.14 -0.44
N GLU A 90 7.17 -1.35 -0.54
CA GLU A 90 6.44 -2.61 -0.44
C GLU A 90 6.07 -2.85 1.03
N GLY A 91 5.05 -2.13 1.52
CA GLY A 91 4.64 -2.20 2.93
C GLY A 91 4.17 -3.57 3.40
N GLY A 92 3.96 -4.52 2.48
CA GLY A 92 3.69 -5.93 2.77
C GLY A 92 4.92 -6.72 3.21
N GLU A 93 6.13 -6.23 2.92
CA GLU A 93 7.42 -6.81 3.32
C GLU A 93 7.83 -6.43 4.74
N VAL A 94 6.84 -6.22 5.61
CA VAL A 94 7.03 -6.00 7.05
C VAL A 94 6.37 -7.09 7.88
N GLY A 95 6.79 -7.20 9.14
CA GLY A 95 6.20 -8.13 10.10
C GLY A 95 4.73 -7.82 10.39
N TYR A 96 3.88 -8.85 10.47
CA TYR A 96 2.54 -8.70 11.03
C TYR A 96 2.61 -8.46 12.55
N SER A 97 1.88 -7.45 13.03
CA SER A 97 1.85 -7.06 14.45
C SER A 97 0.45 -7.22 15.03
N SER A 98 0.25 -8.25 15.85
CA SER A 98 -1.00 -8.52 16.58
C SER A 98 -1.19 -7.59 17.78
N SER A 99 -2.40 -7.06 17.97
CA SER A 99 -2.74 -6.07 18.99
C SER A 99 -3.65 -6.59 20.13
N ASN A 100 -4.28 -7.75 19.94
CA ASN A 100 -5.18 -8.38 20.91
C ASN A 100 -5.09 -9.91 20.86
N ASP A 101 -5.72 -10.60 21.81
CA ASP A 101 -5.67 -12.06 21.94
C ASP A 101 -6.19 -12.79 20.69
N LEU A 102 -7.26 -12.28 20.06
CA LEU A 102 -7.79 -12.85 18.82
C LEU A 102 -6.77 -12.78 17.67
N GLU A 103 -6.09 -11.63 17.54
CA GLU A 103 -5.03 -11.44 16.54
C GLU A 103 -3.78 -12.28 16.86
N ILE A 104 -3.49 -12.54 18.13
CA ILE A 104 -2.41 -13.45 18.55
C ILE A 104 -2.76 -14.90 18.19
N GLU A 105 -3.98 -15.34 18.46
CA GLU A 105 -4.50 -16.66 18.06
C GLU A 105 -4.42 -16.82 16.53
N TYR A 106 -4.85 -15.80 15.78
CA TYR A 106 -4.75 -15.79 14.32
C TYR A 106 -3.31 -15.88 13.82
N LEU A 107 -2.39 -15.11 14.43
CA LEU A 107 -0.96 -15.21 14.11
C LEU A 107 -0.40 -16.61 14.38
N GLN A 108 -0.81 -17.26 15.46
CA GLN A 108 -0.41 -18.63 15.75
C GLN A 108 -0.97 -19.63 14.74
N PHE A 109 -2.23 -19.47 14.33
CA PHE A 109 -2.84 -20.25 13.25
C PHE A 109 -2.06 -20.10 11.95
N LEU A 110 -1.81 -18.86 11.51
CA LEU A 110 -1.07 -18.60 10.29
C LEU A 110 0.35 -19.19 10.31
N LYS A 111 1.06 -19.14 11.45
CA LYS A 111 2.39 -19.75 11.58
C LYS A 111 2.39 -21.27 11.41
N LYS A 112 1.25 -21.94 11.62
CA LYS A 112 1.09 -23.39 11.37
C LYS A 112 0.78 -23.65 9.89
N GLU A 113 -0.10 -22.85 9.30
CA GLU A 113 -0.58 -23.05 7.93
C GLU A 113 0.42 -22.63 6.85
N ILE A 114 1.21 -21.58 7.12
CA ILE A 114 2.09 -20.97 6.12
C ILE A 114 3.43 -20.54 6.70
N ARG A 115 4.46 -20.54 5.84
CA ARG A 115 5.79 -20.05 6.22
C ARG A 115 5.74 -18.54 6.48
N PHE A 116 5.98 -18.15 7.72
CA PHE A 116 6.09 -16.76 8.14
C PHE A 116 7.52 -16.21 7.96
N GLY A 117 7.61 -14.95 7.55
CA GLY A 117 8.86 -14.21 7.35
C GLY A 117 8.63 -12.70 7.42
N LEU A 118 9.57 -11.92 6.87
CA LEU A 118 9.41 -10.46 6.77
C LEU A 118 8.21 -10.07 5.90
N ASP A 119 7.67 -10.95 5.07
CA ASP A 119 6.47 -10.76 4.24
C ASP A 119 5.16 -11.15 4.95
N SER A 120 5.18 -11.24 6.28
CA SER A 120 4.04 -11.75 7.04
C SER A 120 2.84 -10.80 7.05
N CYS A 121 3.04 -9.49 7.01
CA CYS A 121 1.94 -8.52 6.94
C CYS A 121 1.09 -8.76 5.68
N ARG A 122 1.75 -8.92 4.53
CA ARG A 122 1.12 -9.31 3.26
C ARG A 122 0.27 -10.56 3.41
N LYS A 123 0.85 -11.63 3.94
CA LYS A 123 0.18 -12.93 4.11
C LYS A 123 -0.99 -12.89 5.09
N ALA A 124 -0.97 -11.98 6.06
CA ALA A 124 -1.99 -11.87 7.09
C ALA A 124 -3.14 -10.92 6.73
N MET A 125 -2.92 -9.95 5.83
CA MET A 125 -3.83 -8.81 5.63
C MET A 125 -4.23 -8.51 4.18
N GLU A 126 -3.56 -9.06 3.15
CA GLU A 126 -3.95 -8.83 1.75
C GLU A 126 -5.13 -9.70 1.32
N GLY A 127 -5.60 -9.54 0.08
CA GLY A 127 -6.71 -10.33 -0.45
C GLY A 127 -6.49 -11.85 -0.34
N GLN A 128 -5.24 -12.33 -0.43
CA GLN A 128 -4.89 -13.74 -0.25
C GLN A 128 -5.06 -14.23 1.20
N ALA A 129 -5.13 -13.33 2.17
CA ALA A 129 -5.36 -13.65 3.58
C ALA A 129 -6.82 -13.95 3.88
N ILE A 130 -7.78 -13.48 3.06
CA ILE A 130 -9.22 -13.62 3.33
C ILE A 130 -9.64 -15.10 3.55
N PRO A 131 -9.21 -16.07 2.73
CA PRO A 131 -9.48 -17.49 3.00
C PRO A 131 -8.92 -17.97 4.34
N TYR A 132 -7.72 -17.52 4.73
CA TYR A 132 -7.12 -17.89 6.01
C TYR A 132 -7.88 -17.30 7.19
N ILE A 133 -8.33 -16.04 7.09
CA ILE A 133 -9.20 -15.41 8.10
C ILE A 133 -10.49 -16.21 8.25
N TYR A 134 -11.12 -16.59 7.13
CA TYR A 134 -12.34 -17.40 7.15
C TYR A 134 -12.11 -18.76 7.82
N THR A 135 -11.07 -19.50 7.40
CA THR A 135 -10.74 -20.82 7.97
C THR A 135 -10.46 -20.73 9.46
N PHE A 136 -9.64 -19.76 9.89
CA PHE A 136 -9.34 -19.51 11.30
C PHE A 136 -10.62 -19.27 12.12
N LEU A 137 -11.49 -18.35 11.66
CA LEU A 137 -12.72 -18.04 12.37
C LEU A 137 -13.68 -19.22 12.40
N LYS A 138 -13.76 -20.00 11.32
CA LYS A 138 -14.58 -21.20 11.23
C LYS A 138 -14.15 -22.27 12.24
N GLU A 139 -12.86 -22.57 12.31
CA GLU A 139 -12.28 -23.51 13.27
C GLU A 139 -12.49 -23.02 14.71
N ARG A 140 -12.20 -21.74 14.97
CA ARG A 140 -12.37 -21.13 16.27
C ARG A 140 -13.81 -21.16 16.78
N LEU A 141 -14.79 -21.02 15.88
CA LEU A 141 -16.22 -21.06 16.21
C LEU A 141 -16.79 -22.49 16.23
N GLY A 142 -16.01 -23.51 15.87
CA GLY A 142 -16.47 -24.90 15.82
C GLY A 142 -17.53 -25.17 14.75
N ILE A 143 -17.56 -24.37 13.66
CA ILE A 143 -18.53 -24.54 12.58
C ILE A 143 -18.03 -25.66 11.66
N LEU A 144 -18.55 -26.87 11.87
CA LEU A 144 -18.30 -28.04 11.02
C LEU A 144 -19.02 -27.90 9.66
N ASN A 145 -18.47 -28.54 8.62
CA ASN A 145 -19.09 -28.65 7.29
C ASN A 145 -20.41 -29.43 7.33
#